data_AF-A0A951LRP4-F1
#
_entry.id   AF-A0A951LRP4-F1
#
_cell.length_a   1.000
_cell.length_b   1.000
_cell.length_c   1.000
_cell.angle_alpha   90.00
_cell.angle_beta   90.00
_cell.angle_gamma   90.00
#
_symmetry.space_group_name_H-M   'P 1'
#
loop_
_entity.id
_entity.type
_entity.pdbx_description
1 polymer ?
#
loop_
_entity_poly.entity_id
_entity_poly.type
_entity_poly.pdbx_seq_one_letter_code
_entity_poly.pdbx_strand_id
1 'polypeptide(L)'
;AELLPYAKSANMPLAIEPLHPMFAADRACISTMRQALDLADRLDAGKSGAVGIALDVYHVWWDFELFSQIKRAGKQRLLAFHVCDWLVPTKDMLNDRGMMGDGVIDIPKIRAAVEAEGFDGFVECEIFSNDWWGKPLAQVIQTCIERTQTVV
;
A
#
# COMPACT_ATOMS: atom_id res chain seq x y z
N ALA A 1 -16.27 16.24 5.14
CA ALA A 1 -14.86 15.89 5.36
C ALA A 1 -14.39 16.52 6.65
N GLU A 2 -14.76 15.92 7.78
CA GLU A 2 -14.59 16.52 9.10
C GLU A 2 -13.17 16.36 9.66
N LEU A 3 -12.47 15.28 9.27
CA LEU A 3 -11.12 14.99 9.75
C LEU A 3 -10.03 15.85 9.10
N LEU A 4 -10.21 16.28 7.85
CA LEU A 4 -9.16 16.97 7.09
C LEU A 4 -8.73 18.32 7.70
N PRO A 5 -9.64 19.21 8.16
CA PRO A 5 -9.24 20.42 8.86
C PRO A 5 -8.41 20.14 10.12
N TYR A 6 -8.79 19.12 10.90
CA TYR A 6 -8.07 18.73 12.11
C TYR A 6 -6.69 18.16 11.80
N ALA A 7 -6.61 17.25 10.83
CA ALA A 7 -5.37 16.67 10.31
C ALA A 7 -4.37 17.75 9.86
N LYS A 8 -4.86 18.77 9.12
CA LYS A 8 -4.05 19.95 8.74
C LYS A 8 -3.54 20.72 9.95
N SER A 9 -4.40 20.98 10.95
CA SER A 9 -4.00 21.70 12.17
C SER A 9 -2.96 20.94 13.01
N ALA A 10 -2.97 19.60 12.93
CA ALA A 10 -2.05 18.72 13.62
C ALA A 10 -0.79 18.39 12.79
N ASN A 11 -0.66 18.94 11.56
CA ASN A 11 0.39 18.59 10.61
C ASN A 11 0.52 17.07 10.37
N MET A 12 -0.61 16.39 10.22
CA MET A 12 -0.70 14.94 10.07
C MET A 12 -1.44 14.59 8.77
N PRO A 13 -0.74 14.24 7.68
CA PRO A 13 -1.38 13.81 6.44
C PRO A 13 -2.30 12.60 6.62
N LEU A 14 -3.42 12.57 5.91
CA LEU A 14 -4.34 11.42 5.88
C LEU A 14 -4.05 10.56 4.64
N ALA A 15 -3.59 9.32 4.85
CA ALA A 15 -3.40 8.36 3.76
C ALA A 15 -4.66 7.49 3.61
N ILE A 16 -5.30 7.56 2.45
CA ILE A 16 -6.39 6.65 2.07
C ILE A 16 -5.73 5.39 1.52
N GLU A 17 -5.97 4.26 2.15
CA GLU A 17 -5.54 2.96 1.66
C GLU A 17 -6.68 2.33 0.84
N PRO A 18 -6.57 2.22 -0.49
CA PRO A 18 -7.51 1.41 -1.25
C PRO A 18 -7.28 -0.06 -0.89
N LEU A 19 -8.33 -0.77 -0.48
CA LEU A 19 -8.25 -2.18 -0.08
C LEU A 19 -8.63 -3.11 -1.23
N HIS A 20 -8.07 -4.32 -1.24
CA HIS A 20 -8.41 -5.33 -2.26
C HIS A 20 -9.94 -5.50 -2.40
N PRO A 21 -10.52 -5.62 -3.62
CA PRO A 21 -11.97 -5.69 -3.83
C PRO A 21 -12.71 -6.77 -3.04
N MET A 22 -12.01 -7.82 -2.62
CA MET A 22 -12.56 -8.86 -1.74
C MET A 22 -13.04 -8.34 -0.37
N PHE A 23 -12.61 -7.15 0.02
CA PHE A 23 -12.96 -6.49 1.29
C PHE A 23 -14.04 -5.40 1.15
N ALA A 24 -14.59 -5.21 -0.05
CA ALA A 24 -15.48 -4.09 -0.37
C ALA A 24 -16.78 -4.07 0.46
N ALA A 25 -17.28 -5.24 0.86
CA ALA A 25 -18.58 -5.39 1.48
C ALA A 25 -18.58 -5.11 2.99
N ASP A 26 -17.46 -5.35 3.69
CA ASP A 26 -17.43 -5.45 5.14
C ASP A 26 -16.22 -4.77 5.82
N ARG A 27 -15.23 -4.27 5.07
CA ARG A 27 -14.07 -3.56 5.65
C ARG A 27 -13.85 -2.18 5.07
N ALA A 28 -13.73 -2.06 3.75
CA ALA A 28 -13.48 -0.77 3.10
C ALA A 28 -14.02 -0.76 1.67
N CYS A 29 -14.86 0.23 1.36
CA CYS A 29 -15.53 0.36 0.07
C CYS A 29 -14.74 1.15 -0.98
N ILE A 30 -13.51 1.59 -0.67
CA ILE A 30 -12.58 2.19 -1.63
C ILE A 30 -11.60 1.09 -2.02
N SER A 31 -11.67 0.64 -3.27
CA SER A 31 -10.97 -0.58 -3.70
C SER A 31 -10.01 -0.43 -4.88
N THR A 32 -9.81 0.81 -5.34
CA THR A 32 -8.83 1.12 -6.40
C THR A 32 -8.10 2.40 -6.08
N MET A 33 -6.86 2.50 -6.57
CA MET A 33 -6.09 3.75 -6.56
C MET A 33 -6.87 4.90 -7.20
N ARG A 34 -7.59 4.64 -8.29
CA ARG A 34 -8.41 5.65 -8.97
C ARG A 34 -9.47 6.24 -8.04
N GLN A 35 -10.27 5.40 -7.37
CA GLN A 35 -11.30 5.85 -6.44
C GLN A 35 -10.72 6.67 -5.28
N ALA A 36 -9.59 6.21 -4.72
CA ALA A 36 -8.93 6.90 -3.62
C ALA A 36 -8.39 8.27 -4.07
N LEU A 37 -7.78 8.36 -5.26
CA LEU A 37 -7.30 9.62 -5.83
C LEU A 37 -8.44 10.57 -6.20
N ASP A 38 -9.55 10.08 -6.74
CA ASP A 38 -10.73 10.89 -7.03
C ASP A 38 -11.29 11.54 -5.75
N LEU A 39 -11.27 10.81 -4.64
CA LEU A 39 -11.66 11.36 -3.34
C LEU A 39 -10.62 12.38 -2.84
N ALA A 40 -9.33 12.08 -2.91
CA ALA A 40 -8.26 12.99 -2.51
C ALA A 40 -8.32 14.33 -3.28
N ASP A 41 -8.57 14.27 -4.60
CA ASP A 41 -8.68 15.45 -5.45
C ASP A 41 -9.92 16.29 -5.13
N ARG A 42 -11.05 15.67 -4.77
CA ARG A 42 -12.24 16.39 -4.30
C ARG A 42 -12.02 17.07 -2.95
N LEU A 43 -11.27 16.46 -2.06
CA LEU A 43 -11.05 16.95 -0.70
C LEU A 43 -9.92 17.99 -0.60
N ASP A 44 -8.94 17.89 -1.48
CA ASP A 44 -7.72 18.69 -1.45
C ASP A 44 -7.24 18.99 -2.87
N ALA A 45 -8.07 19.68 -3.65
CA ALA A 45 -7.82 19.97 -5.08
C ALA A 45 -6.48 20.68 -5.34
N GLY A 46 -6.00 21.47 -4.37
CA GLY A 46 -4.69 22.14 -4.44
C GLY A 46 -3.49 21.21 -4.24
N LYS A 47 -3.71 19.91 -3.99
CA LYS A 47 -2.65 18.91 -3.71
C LYS A 47 -1.68 19.39 -2.63
N SER A 48 -2.21 19.85 -1.50
CA SER A 48 -1.40 20.39 -0.39
C SER A 48 -0.55 19.33 0.32
N GLY A 49 -0.76 18.05 0.01
CA GLY A 49 -0.13 16.92 0.69
C GLY A 49 -0.86 16.48 1.96
N ALA A 50 -1.97 17.14 2.32
CA ALA A 50 -2.72 16.81 3.53
C ALA A 50 -3.59 15.55 3.42
N VAL A 51 -3.85 15.09 2.20
CA VAL A 51 -4.50 13.80 1.92
C VAL A 51 -3.83 13.16 0.72
N GLY A 52 -3.62 11.86 0.80
CA GLY A 52 -2.99 11.07 -0.24
C GLY A 52 -3.33 9.60 -0.08
N ILE A 53 -2.42 8.74 -0.52
CA ILE A 53 -2.62 7.32 -0.71
C ILE A 53 -1.54 6.56 0.05
N ALA A 54 -1.96 5.53 0.79
CA ALA A 54 -1.09 4.44 1.20
C ALA A 54 -1.18 3.36 0.11
N LEU A 55 -0.09 3.14 -0.63
CA LEU A 55 -0.06 2.13 -1.68
C LEU A 55 0.43 0.82 -1.08
N ASP A 56 -0.50 -0.08 -0.77
CA ASP A 56 -0.20 -1.46 -0.40
C ASP A 56 -0.28 -2.37 -1.62
N VAL A 57 0.83 -3.02 -1.95
CA VAL A 57 0.91 -3.95 -3.10
C VAL A 57 -0.12 -5.09 -3.00
N TYR A 58 -0.47 -5.56 -1.79
CA TYR A 58 -1.48 -6.62 -1.62
C TYR A 58 -2.83 -6.21 -2.19
N HIS A 59 -3.14 -4.92 -2.08
CA HIS A 59 -4.44 -4.38 -2.43
C HIS A 59 -4.55 -3.98 -3.90
N VAL A 60 -3.43 -3.65 -4.55
CA VAL A 60 -3.46 -2.98 -5.87
C VAL A 60 -2.73 -3.72 -6.98
N TRP A 61 -1.97 -4.79 -6.71
CA TRP A 61 -1.14 -5.47 -7.72
C TRP A 61 -1.92 -6.00 -8.95
N TRP A 62 -3.21 -6.31 -8.77
CA TRP A 62 -4.09 -6.86 -9.81
C TRP A 62 -4.64 -5.79 -10.77
N ASP A 63 -4.56 -4.51 -10.41
CA ASP A 63 -5.22 -3.42 -11.13
C ASP A 63 -4.44 -3.03 -12.40
N PHE A 64 -5.09 -3.15 -13.56
CA PHE A 64 -4.48 -2.78 -14.85
C PHE A 64 -4.16 -1.28 -14.95
N GLU A 65 -4.80 -0.44 -14.14
CA GLU A 65 -4.55 1.00 -14.10
C GLU A 65 -3.42 1.39 -13.15
N LEU A 66 -2.88 0.45 -12.35
CA LEU A 66 -1.94 0.72 -11.24
C LEU A 66 -0.86 1.74 -11.62
N PHE A 67 -0.08 1.46 -12.66
CA PHE A 67 1.03 2.34 -13.07
C PHE A 67 0.57 3.72 -13.52
N SER A 68 -0.59 3.82 -14.18
CA SER A 68 -1.17 5.12 -14.56
C SER A 68 -1.62 5.91 -13.34
N GLN A 69 -2.13 5.23 -12.30
CA GLN A 69 -2.57 5.88 -11.07
C GLN A 69 -1.39 6.24 -10.16
N ILE A 70 -0.31 5.46 -10.13
CA ILE A 70 0.95 5.83 -9.46
C ILE A 70 1.47 7.15 -10.04
N LYS A 71 1.53 7.23 -11.38
CA LYS A 71 1.91 8.45 -12.09
C LYS A 71 0.98 9.64 -11.82
N ARG A 72 -0.33 9.40 -11.75
CA ARG A 72 -1.31 10.43 -11.39
C ARG A 72 -1.12 10.94 -9.96
N ALA A 73 -0.84 10.03 -9.03
CA ALA A 73 -0.65 10.33 -7.63
C ALA A 73 0.54 11.30 -7.47
N GLY A 74 1.70 10.91 -7.99
CA GLY A 74 2.92 11.70 -7.85
C GLY A 74 3.37 11.84 -6.39
N LYS A 75 4.49 12.53 -6.18
CA LYS A 75 5.02 12.84 -4.84
C LYS A 75 4.00 13.49 -3.90
N GLN A 76 3.05 14.27 -4.40
CA GLN A 76 2.08 14.97 -3.55
C GLN A 76 0.97 14.05 -2.99
N ARG A 77 0.79 12.85 -3.54
CA ARG A 77 -0.25 11.91 -3.10
C ARG A 77 0.28 10.56 -2.65
N LEU A 78 1.51 10.17 -2.97
CA LEU A 78 2.10 8.94 -2.44
C LEU A 78 2.61 9.21 -1.02
N LEU A 79 1.89 8.73 0.00
CA LEU A 79 2.20 9.01 1.42
C LEU A 79 2.80 7.81 2.15
N ALA A 80 2.48 6.59 1.73
CA ALA A 80 3.04 5.36 2.27
C ALA A 80 3.14 4.30 1.17
N PHE A 81 4.04 3.33 1.36
CA PHE A 81 4.25 2.22 0.45
C PHE A 81 4.43 0.93 1.26
N HIS A 82 3.40 0.09 1.28
CA HIS A 82 3.40 -1.17 2.01
C HIS A 82 3.73 -2.33 1.07
N VAL A 83 4.58 -3.24 1.54
CA VAL A 83 5.01 -4.43 0.80
C VAL A 83 4.71 -5.70 1.58
N CYS A 84 4.25 -6.68 0.83
CA CYS A 84 4.15 -8.10 1.17
C CYS A 84 4.07 -8.86 -0.16
N ASP A 85 3.43 -10.03 -0.21
CA ASP A 85 3.23 -10.75 -1.46
C ASP A 85 1.85 -11.44 -1.56
N TRP A 86 1.47 -11.78 -2.79
CA TRP A 86 0.28 -12.57 -3.09
C TRP A 86 0.67 -14.04 -3.35
N LEU A 87 0.36 -14.92 -2.40
CA LEU A 87 0.70 -16.34 -2.50
C LEU A 87 -0.13 -17.06 -3.58
N VAL A 88 0.42 -18.13 -4.15
CA VAL A 88 -0.31 -19.05 -5.02
C VAL A 88 -0.16 -20.49 -4.50
N PRO A 89 -1.23 -21.11 -3.95
CA PRO A 89 -2.54 -20.52 -3.66
C PRO A 89 -2.51 -19.65 -2.39
N THR A 90 -3.31 -18.57 -2.39
CA THR A 90 -3.77 -17.87 -1.17
C THR A 90 -4.83 -18.74 -0.48
N LYS A 91 -4.69 -18.96 0.82
CA LYS A 91 -5.49 -19.89 1.63
C LYS A 91 -6.47 -19.19 2.57
N ASP A 92 -6.22 -17.93 2.92
CA ASP A 92 -7.11 -17.10 3.75
C ASP A 92 -7.18 -15.68 3.19
N MET A 93 -8.37 -15.07 3.22
CA MET A 93 -8.58 -13.74 2.64
C MET A 93 -7.83 -12.64 3.40
N LEU A 94 -7.60 -12.80 4.70
CA LEU A 94 -6.99 -11.78 5.56
C LEU A 94 -5.61 -12.19 6.07
N ASN A 95 -5.46 -13.42 6.57
CA ASN A 95 -4.32 -13.88 7.36
C ASN A 95 -3.40 -14.84 6.58
N ASP A 96 -3.25 -14.64 5.27
CA ASP A 96 -2.35 -15.41 4.40
C ASP A 96 -1.63 -14.54 3.37
N ARG A 97 -1.22 -13.33 3.78
CA ARG A 97 -0.28 -12.52 3.00
C ARG A 97 1.09 -13.20 2.95
N GLY A 98 1.77 -13.11 1.82
CA GLY A 98 3.10 -13.68 1.62
C GLY A 98 4.21 -12.78 2.16
N MET A 99 5.33 -13.39 2.54
CA MET A 99 6.60 -12.67 2.66
C MET A 99 7.07 -12.27 1.25
N MET A 100 7.65 -11.08 1.11
CA MET A 100 8.09 -10.58 -0.21
C MET A 100 9.00 -11.60 -0.91
N GLY A 101 8.65 -11.94 -2.16
CA GLY A 101 9.36 -12.92 -3.00
C GLY A 101 8.85 -14.36 -2.88
N ASP A 102 7.92 -14.65 -1.97
CA ASP A 102 7.27 -15.97 -1.90
C ASP A 102 6.01 -16.07 -2.78
N GLY A 103 5.53 -14.94 -3.31
CA GLY A 103 4.32 -14.86 -4.14
C GLY A 103 4.60 -14.45 -5.58
N VAL A 104 3.62 -13.77 -6.18
CA VAL A 104 3.61 -13.43 -7.61
C VAL A 104 3.65 -11.93 -7.91
N ILE A 105 3.69 -11.07 -6.89
CA ILE A 105 3.71 -9.63 -7.11
C ILE A 105 5.07 -9.22 -7.67
N ASP A 106 5.08 -8.45 -8.76
CA ASP A 106 6.29 -7.80 -9.29
C ASP A 106 6.62 -6.54 -8.46
N ILE A 107 7.04 -6.76 -7.21
CA ILE A 107 7.32 -5.70 -6.23
C ILE A 107 8.40 -4.73 -6.73
N PRO A 108 9.55 -5.19 -7.30
CA PRO A 108 10.58 -4.27 -7.78
C PRO A 108 10.07 -3.31 -8.85
N LYS A 109 9.17 -3.77 -9.74
CA LYS A 109 8.57 -2.92 -10.77
C LYS A 109 7.61 -1.89 -10.18
N ILE A 110 6.78 -2.28 -9.20
CA ILE A 110 5.87 -1.34 -8.52
C ILE A 110 6.67 -0.31 -7.72
N ARG A 111 7.71 -0.76 -6.99
CA ARG A 111 8.63 0.10 -6.25
C ARG A 111 9.30 1.12 -7.18
N ALA A 112 9.88 0.67 -8.28
CA ALA A 112 10.51 1.55 -9.26
C ALA A 112 9.52 2.59 -9.81
N ALA A 113 8.25 2.23 -9.99
CA ALA A 113 7.23 3.17 -10.43
C ALA A 113 6.89 4.22 -9.36
N VAL A 114 6.79 3.87 -8.07
CA VAL A 114 6.52 4.88 -7.02
C VAL A 114 7.72 5.80 -6.80
N GLU A 115 8.94 5.27 -6.85
CA GLU A 115 10.17 6.05 -6.72
C GLU A 115 10.36 7.00 -7.92
N ALA A 116 10.04 6.56 -9.14
CA ALA A 116 10.10 7.40 -10.34
C ALA A 116 9.18 8.64 -10.27
N GLU A 117 8.10 8.56 -9.49
CA GLU A 117 7.15 9.65 -9.26
C GLU A 117 7.48 10.50 -8.01
N GLY A 118 8.64 10.23 -7.39
CA GLY A 118 9.24 11.05 -6.35
C GLY A 118 8.91 10.64 -4.92
N PHE A 119 8.37 9.43 -4.69
CA PHE A 119 8.25 8.87 -3.34
C PHE A 119 9.64 8.60 -2.76
N ASP A 120 9.92 9.16 -1.59
CA ASP A 120 11.20 9.07 -0.86
C ASP A 120 11.02 8.59 0.59
N GLY A 121 9.84 8.02 0.90
CA GLY A 121 9.52 7.45 2.20
C GLY A 121 10.08 6.04 2.41
N PHE A 122 9.76 5.46 3.57
CA PHE A 122 10.14 4.08 3.88
C PHE A 122 9.32 3.06 3.09
N VAL A 123 9.91 1.88 2.89
CA VAL A 123 9.20 0.68 2.43
C VAL A 123 8.74 -0.07 3.68
N GLU A 124 7.43 -0.25 3.83
CA GLU A 124 6.82 -0.77 5.06
C GLU A 124 6.39 -2.23 4.86
N CYS A 125 6.98 -3.17 5.61
CA CYS A 125 6.61 -4.58 5.51
C CYS A 125 5.31 -4.85 6.29
N GLU A 126 4.22 -5.19 5.60
CA GLU A 126 2.91 -5.46 6.23
C GLU A 126 2.39 -6.87 5.89
N ILE A 127 2.60 -7.82 6.81
CA ILE A 127 2.29 -9.23 6.61
C ILE A 127 1.33 -9.72 7.68
N PHE A 128 0.09 -10.02 7.29
CA PHE A 128 -0.86 -10.79 8.09
C PHE A 128 -0.77 -12.25 7.66
N SER A 129 -0.16 -13.09 8.50
CA SER A 129 0.05 -14.49 8.16
C SER A 129 0.07 -15.36 9.40
N ASN A 130 -0.87 -16.30 9.48
CA ASN A 130 -0.87 -17.31 10.54
C ASN A 130 0.39 -18.19 10.53
N ASP A 131 1.04 -18.37 9.37
CA ASP A 131 2.33 -19.08 9.29
C ASP A 131 3.47 -18.23 9.88
N TRP A 132 3.62 -16.97 9.44
CA TRP A 132 4.70 -16.10 9.95
C TRP A 132 4.52 -15.72 11.42
N TRP A 133 3.28 -15.53 11.89
CA TRP A 133 2.99 -15.29 13.31
C TRP A 133 3.35 -16.49 14.21
N GLY A 134 3.41 -17.70 13.65
CA GLY A 134 3.84 -18.90 14.37
C GLY A 134 5.37 -19.03 14.51
N LYS A 135 6.17 -18.19 13.83
CA LYS A 135 7.63 -18.26 13.84
C LYS A 135 8.24 -17.34 14.90
N PRO A 136 9.48 -17.58 15.37
CA PRO A 136 10.18 -16.67 16.26
C PRO A 136 10.31 -15.26 15.65
N LEU A 137 9.99 -14.22 16.42
CA LEU A 137 9.99 -12.83 15.93
C LEU A 137 11.35 -12.42 15.32
N ALA A 138 12.46 -12.83 15.93
CA ALA A 138 13.79 -12.53 15.40
C ALA A 138 14.00 -13.09 13.98
N GLN A 139 13.47 -14.28 13.70
CA GLN A 139 13.50 -14.87 12.36
C GLN A 139 12.63 -14.07 11.39
N VAL A 140 11.42 -13.69 11.80
CA VAL A 140 10.50 -12.90 10.96
C VAL A 140 11.16 -11.58 10.54
N ILE A 141 11.71 -10.83 11.49
CA ILE A 141 12.36 -9.54 11.22
C ILE A 141 13.60 -9.72 10.34
N GLN A 142 14.44 -10.72 10.63
CA GLN A 142 15.61 -11.01 9.81
C GLN A 142 15.23 -11.33 8.36
N THR A 143 14.19 -12.15 8.16
CA THR A 143 13.68 -12.45 6.82
C THR A 143 13.10 -11.21 6.14
N CYS A 144 12.34 -10.35 6.82
CA CYS A 144 11.87 -9.09 6.23
C CYS A 144 13.03 -8.23 5.72
N ILE A 145 14.11 -8.10 6.50
CA ILE A 145 15.31 -7.34 6.11
C ILE A 145 15.94 -7.95 4.86
N GLU A 146 16.18 -9.27 4.87
CA GLU A 146 16.80 -9.98 3.75
C GLU A 146 15.98 -9.86 2.47
N ARG A 147 14.65 -10.05 2.56
CA ARG A 147 13.76 -9.95 1.40
C ARG A 147 13.64 -8.52 0.89
N THR A 148 13.56 -7.54 1.78
CA THR A 148 13.57 -6.12 1.39
C THR A 148 14.84 -5.72 0.63
N GLN A 149 15.98 -6.36 0.91
CA GLN A 149 17.24 -6.09 0.21
C GLN A 149 17.37 -6.81 -1.14
N THR A 150 16.61 -7.87 -1.38
CA THR A 150 16.84 -8.79 -2.50
C THR A 150 15.72 -8.84 -3.51
N VAL A 151 14.48 -8.59 -3.09
CA VAL A 151 13.28 -8.78 -3.92
C VAL A 151 12.26 -7.65 -3.82
N VAL A 152 12.59 -6.56 -3.13
CA VAL A 152 11.77 -5.33 -3.04
C VAL A 152 12.53 -4.18 -3.67
#